data_AF-A0AA96E9X9-F1
#
_entry.id   AF-A0AA96E9X9-F1
#
_cell.length_a   1.000
_cell.length_b   1.000
_cell.length_c   1.000
_cell.angle_alpha   90.00
_cell.angle_beta   90.00
_cell.angle_gamma   90.00
#
_symmetry.space_group_name_H-M   'P 1'
#
loop_
_entity.id
_entity.type
_entity.pdbx_description
1 polymer ?
#
loop_
_entity_poly.entity_id
_entity_poly.type
_entity_poly.pdbx_seq_one_letter_code
_entity_poly.pdbx_strand_id
1 'polypeptide(L)'
;MNTPTPTFTRFDAVPVRGMNEREFDEAALSFFPKLVPFSSELNTAVEWMNQAVKAILAAGESAQEAALSAGLIKVMVESASSFKGQWSALTGSLSPPASVYHRAQYWRLLTHVSDVTASEPGQQRDIWIPATPAIAEMQAGEAGLAGDPLIKQPDGSVAFGSALRRYDLSSIEADTLLDLDASNVFRVDATLTPRTLSFANEPGANRAMVVVIHILGENAVTWPDYIQWDSREAPVLESEFTRVVMMWDGIEWTGNA
;
A
#
# COMPACT_ATOMS: atom_id res chain seq x y z
N MET A 1 14.92 -5.96 -7.53
CA MET A 1 16.04 -6.70 -8.18
C MET A 1 15.67 -8.18 -8.20
N ASN A 2 15.85 -8.89 -9.32
CA ASN A 2 15.63 -10.35 -9.36
C ASN A 2 16.73 -11.03 -8.54
N THR A 3 16.40 -11.61 -7.39
CA THR A 3 17.35 -12.45 -6.69
C THR A 3 17.53 -13.75 -7.46
N PRO A 4 18.79 -14.12 -7.80
CA PRO A 4 19.06 -15.32 -8.58
C PRO A 4 18.53 -16.55 -7.83
N THR A 5 17.99 -17.51 -8.59
CA THR A 5 17.45 -18.75 -8.02
C THR A 5 18.54 -19.47 -7.22
N PRO A 6 18.28 -19.89 -5.98
CA PRO A 6 19.25 -20.60 -5.16
C PRO A 6 19.64 -21.91 -5.82
N THR A 7 20.93 -22.25 -5.73
CA THR A 7 21.48 -23.52 -6.21
C THR A 7 21.95 -24.36 -5.04
N PHE A 8 21.79 -25.68 -5.15
CA PHE A 8 22.26 -26.62 -4.14
C PHE A 8 23.48 -27.39 -4.63
N THR A 9 24.50 -27.48 -3.78
CA THR A 9 25.63 -28.39 -3.97
C THR A 9 25.12 -29.82 -3.92
N ARG A 10 25.41 -30.60 -4.96
CA ARG A 10 25.04 -32.02 -5.00
C ARG A 10 25.96 -32.86 -4.11
N PHE A 11 25.35 -33.81 -3.42
CA PHE A 11 26.07 -34.89 -2.74
C PHE A 11 26.38 -36.00 -3.77
N ASP A 12 27.63 -36.46 -3.82
CA ASP A 12 28.07 -37.44 -4.82
C ASP A 12 27.99 -38.88 -4.28
N ALA A 13 28.49 -39.11 -3.06
CA ALA A 13 28.43 -40.39 -2.36
C ALA A 13 28.04 -40.16 -0.90
N VAL A 14 27.00 -40.85 -0.44
CA VAL A 14 26.56 -40.81 0.97
C VAL A 14 27.10 -42.06 1.66
N PRO A 15 27.81 -41.93 2.80
CA PRO A 15 28.28 -43.08 3.56
C PRO A 15 27.10 -43.88 4.13
N VAL A 16 26.94 -45.14 3.71
CA VAL A 16 25.83 -46.03 4.13
C VAL A 16 26.34 -47.30 4.79
N ARG A 17 25.48 -47.95 5.59
CA ARG A 17 25.79 -49.27 6.17
C ARG A 17 25.86 -50.33 5.07
N GLY A 18 26.97 -51.08 5.03
CA GLY A 18 27.22 -52.14 4.04
C GLY A 18 28.39 -51.85 3.09
N MET A 19 28.92 -50.63 3.08
CA MET A 19 30.19 -50.30 2.43
C MET A 19 31.37 -50.97 3.15
N ASN A 20 32.42 -51.30 2.42
CA ASN A 20 33.68 -51.66 3.06
C ASN A 20 34.32 -50.40 3.70
N GLU A 21 35.29 -50.60 4.59
CA GLU A 21 35.92 -49.51 5.37
C GLU A 21 36.48 -48.40 4.46
N ARG A 22 37.16 -48.77 3.37
CA ARG A 22 37.73 -47.80 2.43
C ARG A 22 36.66 -47.01 1.67
N GLU A 23 35.63 -47.67 1.18
CA GLU A 23 34.51 -47.02 0.48
C GLU A 23 33.74 -46.07 1.40
N PHE A 24 33.57 -46.46 2.66
CA PHE A 24 32.94 -45.63 3.67
C PHE A 24 33.77 -44.37 3.96
N ASP A 25 35.09 -44.53 4.15
CA ASP A 25 35.99 -43.40 4.42
C ASP A 25 36.08 -42.42 3.24
N GLU A 26 36.18 -42.94 2.01
CA GLU A 26 36.17 -42.11 0.79
C GLU A 26 34.83 -41.34 0.64
N ALA A 27 33.69 -41.99 0.93
CA ALA A 27 32.38 -41.34 0.92
C ALA A 27 32.22 -40.30 2.05
N ALA A 28 32.70 -40.61 3.25
CA ALA A 28 32.66 -39.72 4.41
C ALA A 28 33.48 -38.44 4.17
N LEU A 29 34.71 -38.59 3.66
CA LEU A 29 35.60 -37.46 3.33
C LEU A 29 35.00 -36.54 2.25
N SER A 30 34.22 -37.08 1.32
CA SER A 30 33.51 -36.30 0.29
C SER A 30 32.22 -35.65 0.81
N PHE A 31 31.48 -36.35 1.68
CA PHE A 31 30.17 -35.93 2.16
C PHE A 31 30.22 -34.84 3.24
N PHE A 32 31.04 -35.03 4.28
CA PHE A 32 31.04 -34.15 5.45
C PHE A 32 31.38 -32.67 5.14
N PRO A 33 32.37 -32.37 4.27
CA PRO A 33 32.66 -30.98 3.91
C PRO A 33 31.51 -30.26 3.20
N LYS A 34 30.58 -31.01 2.58
CA LYS A 34 29.42 -30.45 1.85
C LYS A 34 28.24 -30.11 2.76
N LEU A 35 28.21 -30.60 4.01
CA LEU A 35 27.10 -30.30 4.94
C LEU A 35 27.05 -28.84 5.36
N VAL A 36 28.22 -28.21 5.57
CA VAL A 36 28.32 -26.80 5.95
C VAL A 36 27.78 -25.87 4.86
N PRO A 37 28.25 -25.94 3.59
CA PRO A 37 27.69 -25.12 2.53
C PRO A 37 26.20 -25.44 2.27
N PHE A 38 25.78 -26.70 2.40
CA PHE A 38 24.37 -27.08 2.23
C PHE A 38 23.43 -26.37 3.22
N SER A 39 23.83 -26.22 4.49
CA SER A 39 23.03 -25.44 5.46
C SER A 39 22.93 -23.97 5.06
N SER A 40 23.99 -23.39 4.50
CA SER A 40 23.96 -22.02 4.00
C SER A 40 23.04 -21.88 2.79
N GLU A 41 23.10 -22.84 1.85
CA GLU A 41 22.24 -22.88 0.67
C GLU A 41 20.75 -23.00 1.03
N LEU A 42 20.42 -23.78 2.07
CA LEU A 42 19.05 -23.86 2.59
C LEU A 42 18.56 -22.51 3.14
N ASN A 43 19.39 -21.80 3.90
CA ASN A 43 19.04 -20.48 4.42
C ASN A 43 18.83 -19.47 3.27
N THR A 44 19.72 -19.48 2.27
CA THR A 44 19.56 -18.67 1.06
C THR A 44 18.27 -19.01 0.31
N ALA A 45 17.87 -20.28 0.27
CA ALA A 45 16.62 -20.68 -0.37
C ALA A 45 15.37 -20.21 0.39
N VAL A 46 15.38 -20.26 1.72
CA VAL A 46 14.31 -19.71 2.56
C VAL A 46 14.17 -18.21 2.37
N GLU A 47 15.30 -17.49 2.34
CA GLU A 47 15.32 -16.04 2.16
C GLU A 47 14.82 -15.63 0.77
N TRP A 48 15.26 -16.36 -0.26
CA TRP A 48 14.74 -16.19 -1.63
C TRP A 48 13.22 -16.40 -1.70
N MET A 49 12.70 -17.45 -1.05
CA MET A 49 11.26 -17.74 -1.02
C MET A 49 10.48 -16.61 -0.33
N ASN A 50 10.98 -16.10 0.80
CA ASN A 50 10.35 -14.98 1.50
C ASN A 50 10.31 -13.71 0.63
N GLN A 51 11.39 -13.42 -0.10
CA GLN A 51 11.43 -12.30 -1.03
C GLN A 51 10.46 -12.48 -2.22
N ALA A 52 10.39 -13.70 -2.77
CA ALA A 52 9.47 -14.01 -3.86
C ALA A 52 8.00 -13.83 -3.44
N VAL A 53 7.63 -14.27 -2.22
CA VAL A 53 6.27 -14.06 -1.67
C VAL A 53 5.97 -12.57 -1.51
N LYS A 54 6.90 -11.78 -0.95
CA LYS A 54 6.72 -10.32 -0.83
C LYS A 54 6.50 -9.65 -2.19
N ALA A 55 7.27 -10.03 -3.20
CA ALA A 55 7.13 -9.48 -4.54
C ALA A 55 5.77 -9.82 -5.18
N ILE A 56 5.25 -11.03 -4.95
CA ILE A 56 3.93 -11.44 -5.44
C ILE A 56 2.82 -10.61 -4.79
N LEU A 57 2.88 -10.41 -3.47
CA LEU A 57 1.89 -9.61 -2.74
C LEU A 57 1.88 -8.15 -3.23
N ALA A 58 3.05 -7.52 -3.33
CA ALA A 58 3.18 -6.15 -3.82
C ALA A 58 2.69 -6.00 -5.27
N ALA A 59 2.94 -6.99 -6.14
CA ALA A 59 2.42 -6.99 -7.50
C ALA A 59 0.89 -7.10 -7.54
N GLY A 60 0.29 -7.87 -6.62
CA GLY A 60 -1.17 -7.98 -6.48
C GLY A 60 -1.82 -6.67 -6.04
N GLU A 61 -1.25 -6.02 -5.03
CA GLU A 61 -1.71 -4.71 -4.54
C GLU A 61 -1.61 -3.64 -5.63
N SER A 62 -0.47 -3.58 -6.32
CA SER A 62 -0.26 -2.65 -7.44
C SER A 62 -1.24 -2.89 -8.59
N ALA A 63 -1.55 -4.14 -8.92
CA ALA A 63 -2.53 -4.47 -9.94
C ALA A 63 -3.96 -4.03 -9.55
N GLN A 64 -4.31 -4.16 -8.26
CA GLN A 64 -5.59 -3.71 -7.74
C GLN A 64 -5.70 -2.17 -7.77
N GLU A 65 -4.66 -1.46 -7.36
CA GLU A 65 -4.60 0.00 -7.45
C GLU A 65 -4.73 0.49 -8.89
N ALA A 66 -3.98 -0.12 -9.82
CA ALA A 66 -4.06 0.22 -11.23
C ALA A 66 -5.47 -0.01 -11.80
N ALA A 67 -6.14 -1.09 -11.39
CA ALA A 67 -7.53 -1.35 -11.79
C ALA A 67 -8.51 -0.29 -11.24
N LEU A 68 -8.34 0.12 -9.98
CA LEU A 68 -9.14 1.19 -9.37
C LEU A 68 -8.92 2.53 -10.08
N SER A 69 -7.66 2.90 -10.34
CA SER A 69 -7.30 4.12 -11.06
C SER A 69 -7.86 4.13 -12.48
N ALA A 70 -7.76 3.01 -13.20
CA ALA A 70 -8.33 2.89 -14.55
C ALA A 70 -9.87 3.06 -14.55
N GLY A 71 -10.56 2.48 -13.56
CA GLY A 71 -12.00 2.65 -13.37
C GLY A 71 -12.40 4.10 -13.09
N LEU A 72 -11.65 4.78 -12.22
CA LEU A 72 -11.84 6.20 -11.89
C LEU A 72 -11.65 7.10 -13.12
N ILE A 73 -10.57 6.88 -13.88
CA ILE A 73 -10.27 7.67 -15.08
C ILE A 73 -11.39 7.50 -16.12
N LYS A 74 -11.87 6.27 -16.36
CA LYS A 74 -12.96 6.02 -17.32
C LYS A 74 -14.23 6.80 -16.94
N VAL A 75 -14.64 6.74 -15.67
CA VAL A 75 -15.86 7.44 -15.21
C VAL A 75 -15.70 8.95 -15.26
N MET A 76 -14.52 9.47 -14.90
CA MET A 76 -14.23 10.91 -14.99
C MET A 76 -14.22 11.40 -16.43
N VAL A 77 -13.63 10.66 -17.37
CA VAL A 77 -13.62 11.02 -18.79
C VAL A 77 -15.03 10.98 -19.38
N GLU A 78 -15.83 9.97 -19.08
CA GLU A 78 -17.23 9.89 -19.51
C GLU A 78 -18.06 11.06 -18.94
N SER A 79 -17.83 11.41 -17.68
CA SER A 79 -18.57 12.51 -17.02
C SER A 79 -18.12 13.86 -17.53
N ALA A 80 -16.82 14.08 -17.72
CA ALA A 80 -16.27 15.32 -18.28
C ALA A 80 -16.71 15.52 -19.74
N SER A 81 -16.70 14.47 -20.57
CA SER A 81 -17.11 14.55 -21.97
C SER A 81 -18.61 14.84 -22.15
N SER A 82 -19.44 14.43 -21.19
CA SER A 82 -20.90 14.63 -21.22
C SER A 82 -21.37 15.79 -20.33
N PHE A 83 -20.43 16.58 -19.78
CA PHE A 83 -20.74 17.64 -18.83
C PHE A 83 -21.51 18.80 -19.45
N LYS A 84 -22.65 19.13 -18.84
CA LYS A 84 -23.54 20.21 -19.27
C LYS A 84 -23.49 21.45 -18.37
N GLY A 85 -22.78 21.38 -17.25
CA GLY A 85 -22.66 22.49 -16.30
C GLY A 85 -23.32 22.21 -14.95
N GLN A 86 -23.53 23.28 -14.19
CA GLN A 86 -24.20 23.22 -12.88
C GLN A 86 -25.71 23.00 -13.07
N TRP A 87 -26.30 22.01 -12.39
CA TRP A 87 -27.71 21.64 -12.57
C TRP A 87 -28.65 22.84 -12.39
N SER A 88 -28.40 23.67 -11.37
CA SER A 88 -29.22 24.85 -11.06
C SER A 88 -29.22 25.93 -12.15
N ALA A 89 -28.33 25.85 -13.14
CA ALA A 89 -28.26 26.77 -14.27
C ALA A 89 -28.91 26.21 -15.54
N LEU A 90 -29.42 24.97 -15.51
CA LEU A 90 -29.97 24.30 -16.68
C LEU A 90 -31.50 24.39 -16.71
N THR A 91 -32.05 24.50 -17.91
CA THR A 91 -33.49 24.47 -18.18
C THR A 91 -33.76 23.69 -19.46
N GLY A 92 -35.00 23.21 -19.63
CA GLY A 92 -35.39 22.46 -20.82
C GLY A 92 -34.99 20.98 -20.76
N SER A 93 -35.08 20.31 -21.91
CA SER A 93 -34.86 18.87 -21.99
C SER A 93 -33.38 18.48 -21.92
N LEU A 94 -33.11 17.30 -21.37
CA LEU A 94 -31.78 16.72 -21.28
C LEU A 94 -31.84 15.23 -21.66
N SER A 95 -30.91 14.80 -22.50
CA SER A 95 -30.83 13.41 -23.00
C SER A 95 -29.48 12.78 -22.64
N PRO A 96 -29.43 11.48 -22.30
CA PRO A 96 -28.17 10.76 -22.18
C PRO A 96 -27.39 10.71 -23.50
N PRO A 97 -26.04 10.70 -23.47
CA PRO A 97 -25.20 10.84 -22.29
C PRO A 97 -25.09 12.32 -21.86
N ALA A 98 -25.44 12.61 -20.61
CA ALA A 98 -25.29 13.93 -20.00
C ALA A 98 -24.84 13.79 -18.55
N SER A 99 -24.01 14.73 -18.09
CA SER A 99 -23.62 14.86 -16.70
C SER A 99 -23.77 16.30 -16.21
N VAL A 100 -24.04 16.48 -14.92
CA VAL A 100 -24.25 17.79 -14.29
C VAL A 100 -23.56 17.85 -12.93
N TYR A 101 -23.25 19.05 -12.45
CA TYR A 101 -22.68 19.28 -11.13
C TYR A 101 -23.76 19.79 -10.17
N HIS A 102 -23.94 19.10 -9.05
CA HIS A 102 -24.91 19.46 -8.01
C HIS A 102 -24.44 18.98 -6.64
N ARG A 103 -24.54 19.84 -5.63
CA ARG A 103 -24.17 19.55 -4.22
C ARG A 103 -22.78 18.92 -4.07
N ALA A 104 -21.78 19.56 -4.68
CA ALA A 104 -20.38 19.14 -4.66
C ALA A 104 -20.06 17.80 -5.37
N GLN A 105 -20.97 17.27 -6.18
CA GLN A 105 -20.80 15.98 -6.85
C GLN A 105 -21.25 16.03 -8.32
N TYR A 106 -20.62 15.20 -9.16
CA TYR A 106 -21.07 14.97 -10.53
C TYR A 106 -22.16 13.88 -10.56
N TRP A 107 -23.17 14.12 -11.39
CA TRP A 107 -24.29 13.21 -11.58
C TRP A 107 -24.40 12.85 -13.05
N ARG A 108 -24.69 11.59 -13.34
CA ARG A 108 -24.90 11.06 -14.68
C ARG A 108 -26.39 10.81 -14.92
N LEU A 109 -26.88 11.30 -16.04
CA LEU A 109 -28.25 11.10 -16.49
C LEU A 109 -28.41 9.71 -17.11
N LEU A 110 -29.37 8.93 -16.61
CA LEU A 110 -29.68 7.59 -17.09
C LEU A 110 -30.77 7.56 -18.16
N THR A 111 -31.71 8.50 -18.11
CA THR A 111 -32.86 8.54 -19.00
C THR A 111 -33.15 9.97 -19.46
N HIS A 112 -33.86 10.10 -20.58
CA HIS A 112 -34.28 11.40 -21.08
C HIS A 112 -35.22 12.08 -20.09
N VAL A 113 -34.98 13.36 -19.80
CA VAL A 113 -35.89 14.25 -19.07
C VAL A 113 -36.38 15.36 -19.99
N SER A 114 -37.70 15.57 -20.04
CA SER A 114 -38.29 16.65 -20.85
C SER A 114 -38.06 18.03 -20.24
N ASP A 115 -37.87 18.09 -18.93
CA ASP A 115 -37.49 19.29 -18.18
C ASP A 115 -36.54 18.90 -17.04
N VAL A 116 -35.29 19.36 -17.13
CA VAL A 116 -34.24 19.08 -16.15
C VAL A 116 -34.52 19.73 -14.78
N THR A 117 -35.34 20.79 -14.73
CA THR A 117 -35.69 21.46 -13.46
C THR A 117 -36.69 20.66 -12.64
N ALA A 118 -37.50 19.81 -13.30
CA ALA A 118 -38.42 18.88 -12.67
C ALA A 118 -37.72 17.62 -12.13
N SER A 119 -36.41 17.48 -12.34
CA SER A 119 -35.63 16.32 -11.92
C SER A 119 -34.34 16.72 -11.23
N GLU A 120 -34.33 16.69 -9.90
CA GLU A 120 -33.16 17.04 -9.09
C GLU A 120 -32.22 15.84 -8.88
N PRO A 121 -30.92 15.98 -9.20
CA PRO A 121 -29.93 14.97 -8.89
C PRO A 121 -29.87 14.66 -7.40
N GLY A 122 -29.84 13.36 -7.06
CA GLY A 122 -29.83 12.87 -5.68
C GLY A 122 -31.21 12.66 -5.05
N GLN A 123 -32.29 13.13 -5.67
CA GLN A 123 -33.66 12.81 -5.25
C GLN A 123 -34.27 11.65 -6.05
N GLN A 124 -33.94 11.55 -7.34
CA GLN A 124 -34.48 10.54 -8.27
C GLN A 124 -33.37 9.61 -8.76
N ARG A 125 -33.26 8.43 -8.13
CA ARG A 125 -32.18 7.45 -8.40
C ARG A 125 -32.33 6.70 -9.73
N ASP A 126 -33.52 6.68 -10.29
CA ASP A 126 -33.88 6.13 -11.59
C ASP A 126 -33.48 7.05 -12.76
N ILE A 127 -33.29 8.35 -12.48
CA ILE A 127 -32.90 9.36 -13.48
C ILE A 127 -31.43 9.75 -13.32
N TRP A 128 -30.97 9.92 -12.08
CA TRP A 128 -29.63 10.38 -11.77
C TRP A 128 -28.90 9.36 -10.90
N ILE A 129 -27.74 8.92 -11.39
CA ILE A 129 -26.78 8.21 -10.55
C ILE A 129 -25.57 9.11 -10.28
N PRO A 130 -24.96 9.01 -9.10
CA PRO A 130 -23.72 9.72 -8.87
C PRO A 130 -22.68 9.18 -9.85
N ALA A 131 -21.95 10.09 -10.50
CA ALA A 131 -20.84 9.76 -11.39
C ALA A 131 -19.57 9.37 -10.60
N THR A 132 -19.77 8.65 -9.50
CA THR A 132 -18.73 7.91 -8.80
C THR A 132 -18.71 6.50 -9.37
N PRO A 133 -17.53 5.89 -9.58
CA PRO A 133 -17.52 4.46 -9.86
C PRO A 133 -18.23 3.71 -8.75
N ALA A 134 -18.95 2.64 -9.11
CA ALA A 134 -19.42 1.65 -8.16
C ALA A 134 -18.18 1.00 -7.51
N ILE A 135 -17.65 1.62 -6.46
CA ILE A 135 -16.56 1.05 -5.64
C ILE A 135 -17.04 -0.13 -4.79
N ALA A 136 -18.28 -0.60 -5.01
CA ALA A 136 -18.98 -1.58 -4.17
C ALA A 136 -19.30 -2.91 -4.88
N GLU A 137 -19.24 -3.00 -6.21
CA GLU A 137 -19.71 -4.21 -6.91
C GLU A 137 -18.59 -5.17 -7.38
N MET A 138 -17.31 -4.79 -7.30
CA MET A 138 -16.20 -5.72 -7.51
C MET A 138 -15.75 -6.45 -6.23
N GLN A 139 -16.31 -6.13 -5.06
CA GLN A 139 -16.12 -6.90 -3.82
C GLN A 139 -17.31 -7.82 -3.50
N ALA A 140 -18.34 -7.89 -4.34
CA ALA A 140 -19.53 -8.70 -4.08
C ALA A 140 -19.35 -10.17 -4.52
N GLY A 141 -18.31 -10.83 -4.02
CA GLY A 141 -18.53 -12.16 -3.47
C GLY A 141 -19.10 -11.95 -2.07
N GLU A 142 -20.43 -11.99 -1.94
CA GLU A 142 -21.18 -11.91 -0.67
C GLU A 142 -21.49 -10.51 -0.09
N ALA A 143 -22.06 -9.61 -0.89
CA ALA A 143 -22.68 -8.38 -0.35
C ALA A 143 -24.12 -8.64 0.14
N GLY A 144 -24.33 -8.54 1.46
CA GLY A 144 -25.65 -8.38 2.05
C GLY A 144 -26.29 -7.04 1.68
N LEU A 145 -27.61 -6.97 1.71
CA LEU A 145 -28.39 -5.76 1.45
C LEU A 145 -27.87 -4.60 2.33
N ALA A 146 -27.53 -3.48 1.67
CA ALA A 146 -27.05 -2.21 2.23
C ALA A 146 -25.52 -1.98 2.34
N GLY A 147 -24.67 -2.89 1.84
CA GLY A 147 -23.23 -2.59 1.69
C GLY A 147 -22.44 -2.52 3.00
N ASP A 148 -23.03 -3.02 4.09
CA ASP A 148 -22.33 -3.28 5.34
C ASP A 148 -21.71 -4.68 5.28
N PRO A 149 -20.42 -4.86 5.63
CA PRO A 149 -19.81 -6.17 5.67
C PRO A 149 -20.48 -7.03 6.75
N LEU A 150 -20.82 -8.27 6.39
CA LEU A 150 -21.28 -9.27 7.35
C LEU A 150 -20.10 -9.69 8.22
N ILE A 151 -20.18 -9.43 9.52
CA ILE A 151 -19.21 -9.95 10.48
C ILE A 151 -19.73 -11.29 11.00
N LYS A 152 -18.93 -12.34 10.86
CA LYS A 152 -19.21 -13.64 11.48
C LYS A 152 -18.92 -13.54 12.98
N GLN A 153 -19.96 -13.67 13.79
CA GLN A 153 -19.83 -13.70 15.23
C GLN A 153 -19.30 -15.06 15.71
N PRO A 154 -18.70 -15.14 16.91
CA PRO A 154 -18.17 -16.39 17.47
C PRO A 154 -19.22 -17.51 17.63
N ASP A 155 -20.50 -17.15 17.70
CA ASP A 155 -21.63 -18.08 17.78
C ASP A 155 -22.11 -18.59 16.40
N GLY A 156 -21.46 -18.15 15.32
CA GLY A 156 -21.78 -18.51 13.95
C GLY A 156 -22.87 -17.66 13.29
N SER A 157 -23.45 -16.69 13.99
CA SER A 157 -24.38 -15.71 13.41
C SER A 157 -23.64 -14.64 12.60
N VAL A 158 -24.34 -13.93 11.71
CA VAL A 158 -23.82 -12.79 10.96
C VAL A 158 -24.56 -11.52 11.35
N ALA A 159 -23.83 -10.43 11.59
CA ALA A 159 -24.41 -9.12 11.90
C ALA A 159 -23.77 -8.00 11.06
N PHE A 160 -24.53 -6.92 10.86
CA PHE A 160 -24.06 -5.70 10.21
C PHE A 160 -23.18 -4.92 11.18
N GLY A 161 -21.90 -4.74 10.84
CA GLY A 161 -20.95 -3.98 11.65
C GLY A 161 -20.92 -2.52 11.23
N SER A 162 -21.23 -1.60 12.16
CA SER A 162 -20.99 -0.15 11.99
C SER A 162 -19.50 0.17 12.16
N ALA A 163 -18.65 -0.37 11.29
CA ALA A 163 -17.23 -0.02 11.27
C ALA A 163 -17.03 1.23 10.40
N LEU A 164 -16.75 2.37 11.06
CA LEU A 164 -16.15 3.54 10.39
C LEU A 164 -14.99 3.05 9.51
N ARG A 165 -14.95 3.47 8.24
CA ARG A 165 -13.83 3.28 7.32
C ARG A 165 -12.59 3.99 7.86
N ARG A 166 -11.91 3.36 8.83
CA ARG A 166 -10.68 3.86 9.40
C ARG A 166 -9.56 3.43 8.46
N TYR A 167 -8.93 4.40 7.81
CA TYR A 167 -7.61 4.21 7.25
C TYR A 167 -6.64 4.35 8.41
N ASP A 168 -6.29 3.23 9.06
CA ASP A 168 -5.16 3.17 9.96
C ASP A 168 -3.94 2.62 9.23
N LEU A 169 -2.77 3.11 9.62
CA LEU A 169 -1.47 2.69 9.10
C LEU A 169 -0.70 2.05 10.25
N SER A 170 -0.04 0.93 9.98
CA SER A 170 0.82 0.28 10.96
C SER A 170 2.00 1.19 11.30
N SER A 171 2.18 1.54 12.58
CA SER A 171 3.35 2.29 13.04
C SER A 171 4.40 1.35 13.60
N ILE A 172 5.67 1.54 13.24
CA ILE A 172 6.78 0.72 13.75
C ILE A 172 7.79 1.56 14.53
N GLU A 173 8.48 0.93 15.47
CA GLU A 173 9.60 1.55 16.18
C GLU A 173 10.89 1.41 15.37
N ALA A 174 11.70 2.47 15.34
CA ALA A 174 12.96 2.50 14.65
C ALA A 174 13.99 3.36 15.39
N ASP A 175 15.25 2.91 15.38
CA ASP A 175 16.35 3.58 16.07
C ASP A 175 17.24 4.41 15.12
N THR A 176 17.60 3.85 13.97
CA THR A 176 18.56 4.45 13.01
C THR A 176 18.21 4.25 11.55
N LEU A 177 17.44 3.20 11.22
CA LEU A 177 17.02 2.88 9.86
C LEU A 177 15.50 2.93 9.76
N LEU A 178 14.99 3.73 8.84
CA LEU A 178 13.58 3.82 8.48
C LEU A 178 13.37 3.04 7.17
N ASP A 179 12.98 1.77 7.29
CA ASP A 179 12.73 0.89 6.15
C ASP A 179 11.31 1.10 5.60
N LEU A 180 11.24 1.67 4.40
CA LEU A 180 10.01 2.10 3.76
C LEU A 180 9.23 0.97 3.08
N ASP A 181 9.84 -0.22 2.94
CA ASP A 181 9.10 -1.44 2.59
C ASP A 181 8.32 -1.98 3.80
N ALA A 182 8.70 -1.58 5.03
CA ALA A 182 8.09 -2.07 6.26
C ALA A 182 6.98 -1.15 6.80
N SER A 183 7.13 0.17 6.68
CA SER A 183 6.11 1.14 7.08
C SER A 183 6.35 2.53 6.50
N ASN A 184 5.33 3.37 6.54
CA ASN A 184 5.39 4.82 6.31
C ASN A 184 5.10 5.64 7.58
N VAL A 185 4.89 4.98 8.73
CA VAL A 185 4.69 5.61 10.03
C VAL A 185 5.70 5.05 11.03
N PHE A 186 6.59 5.90 11.53
CA PHE A 186 7.68 5.50 12.41
C PHE A 186 7.61 6.18 13.76
N ARG A 187 8.10 5.48 14.79
CA ARG A 187 8.31 5.98 16.13
C ARG A 187 9.79 5.88 16.46
N VAL A 188 10.41 7.00 16.80
CA VAL A 188 11.84 7.10 17.13
C VAL A 188 11.96 7.58 18.56
N ASP A 189 12.72 6.87 19.38
CA ASP A 189 12.98 7.27 20.77
C ASP A 189 14.35 7.95 20.88
N ALA A 190 14.37 9.27 21.06
CA ALA A 190 15.55 10.10 21.32
C ALA A 190 15.58 10.64 22.76
N THR A 191 15.00 9.93 23.73
CA THR A 191 14.92 10.37 25.13
C THR A 191 16.26 10.28 25.88
N LEU A 192 17.08 9.27 25.58
CA LEU A 192 18.32 8.99 26.30
C LEU A 192 19.59 9.21 25.48
N THR A 193 19.52 9.08 24.16
CA THR A 193 20.69 9.14 23.27
C THR A 193 20.37 9.87 21.97
N PRO A 194 21.33 10.61 21.39
CA PRO A 194 21.20 11.14 20.04
C PRO A 194 20.96 10.03 19.01
N ARG A 195 20.20 10.34 17.95
CA ARG A 195 19.90 9.40 16.85
C ARG A 195 20.49 9.90 15.55
N THR A 196 20.87 8.97 14.69
CA THR A 196 21.25 9.26 13.30
C THR A 196 20.35 8.43 12.41
N LEU A 197 19.48 9.12 11.67
CA LEU A 197 18.47 8.47 10.85
C LEU A 197 18.97 8.29 9.42
N SER A 198 18.54 7.21 8.81
CA SER A 198 18.74 6.87 7.40
C SER A 198 17.48 6.24 6.85
N PHE A 199 17.23 6.44 5.55
CA PHE A 199 16.11 5.81 4.84
C PHE A 199 16.64 4.66 4.00
N ALA A 200 15.79 3.65 3.82
CA ALA A 200 16.02 2.58 2.87
C ALA A 200 14.72 2.23 2.15
N ASN A 201 14.88 1.67 0.96
CA ASN A 201 13.79 1.22 0.10
C ASN A 201 12.83 2.36 -0.29
N GLU A 202 13.40 3.54 -0.56
CA GLU A 202 12.65 4.66 -1.10
C GLU A 202 11.93 4.25 -2.39
N PRO A 203 10.67 4.67 -2.57
CA PRO A 203 9.93 4.39 -3.80
C PRO A 203 10.70 4.88 -5.03
N GLY A 204 10.68 4.12 -6.14
CA GLY A 204 11.37 4.53 -7.36
C GLY A 204 10.84 5.85 -7.96
N ALA A 205 11.55 6.38 -8.98
CA ALA A 205 11.38 7.76 -9.46
C ALA A 205 10.02 8.19 -10.03
N ASN A 206 9.04 7.28 -10.11
CA ASN A 206 7.67 7.56 -10.55
C ASN A 206 6.64 7.35 -9.42
N ARG A 207 7.08 7.36 -8.17
CA ARG A 207 6.24 7.15 -7.00
C ARG A 207 6.48 8.22 -5.96
N ALA A 208 5.40 8.73 -5.40
CA ALA A 208 5.43 9.60 -4.24
C ALA A 208 4.94 8.86 -2.99
N MET A 209 5.40 9.28 -1.82
CA MET A 209 4.99 8.73 -0.54
C MET A 209 5.14 9.78 0.56
N VAL A 210 4.18 9.79 1.49
CA VAL A 210 4.26 10.55 2.73
C VAL A 210 4.72 9.62 3.84
N VAL A 211 5.70 10.08 4.60
CA VAL A 211 6.23 9.41 5.79
C VAL A 211 5.96 10.28 7.00
N VAL A 212 5.44 9.68 8.06
CA VAL A 212 5.22 10.36 9.34
C VAL A 212 6.15 9.76 10.37
N ILE A 213 6.93 10.61 11.03
CA ILE A 213 7.85 10.20 12.08
C ILE A 213 7.43 10.88 13.37
N HIS A 214 7.22 10.07 14.40
CA HIS A 214 6.93 10.51 15.76
C HIS A 214 8.18 10.31 16.61
N ILE A 215 8.81 11.40 17.02
CA ILE A 215 10.07 11.40 17.77
C ILE A 215 9.78 11.73 19.23
N LEU A 216 10.26 10.93 20.17
CA LEU A 216 10.16 11.17 21.61
C LEU A 216 11.48 11.72 22.14
N GLY A 217 11.43 12.77 22.97
CA GLY A 217 12.61 13.35 23.63
C GLY A 217 13.40 14.39 22.81
N GLU A 218 14.32 15.06 23.51
CA GLU A 218 15.02 16.26 23.02
C GLU A 218 16.49 16.03 22.61
N ASN A 219 17.01 14.80 22.69
CA ASN A 219 18.38 14.56 22.26
C ASN A 219 18.51 14.68 20.74
N ALA A 220 19.65 15.19 20.27
CA ALA A 220 19.87 15.51 18.87
C ALA A 220 19.53 14.35 17.92
N VAL A 221 18.74 14.65 16.88
CA VAL A 221 18.50 13.75 15.75
C VAL A 221 19.26 14.30 14.54
N THR A 222 20.17 13.50 14.02
CA THR A 222 20.91 13.80 12.79
C THR A 222 20.14 13.23 11.61
N TRP A 223 19.79 14.12 10.68
CA TRP A 223 19.08 13.81 9.46
C TRP A 223 20.04 13.65 8.28
N PRO A 224 19.68 12.86 7.26
CA PRO A 224 20.39 12.85 5.99
C PRO A 224 20.49 14.26 5.39
N ASP A 225 21.63 14.56 4.77
CA ASP A 225 21.97 15.86 4.20
C ASP A 225 21.20 16.20 2.92
N TYR A 226 20.63 15.18 2.26
CA TYR A 226 19.83 15.32 1.05
C TYR A 226 18.37 15.76 1.30
N ILE A 227 17.93 15.90 2.55
CA ILE A 227 16.56 16.33 2.86
C ILE A 227 16.43 17.85 2.68
N GLN A 228 15.48 18.25 1.85
CA GLN A 228 15.09 19.65 1.68
C GLN A 228 14.05 20.03 2.72
N TRP A 229 14.45 20.78 3.74
CA TRP A 229 13.52 21.29 4.75
C TRP A 229 12.83 22.57 4.28
N ASP A 230 11.51 22.66 4.48
CA ASP A 230 10.73 23.84 4.09
C ASP A 230 11.23 25.14 4.75
N SER A 231 11.72 25.03 5.98
CA SER A 231 12.31 26.13 6.76
C SER A 231 13.80 26.37 6.47
N ARG A 232 14.41 25.58 5.57
CA ARG A 232 15.87 25.45 5.32
C ARG A 232 16.70 24.89 6.47
N GLU A 233 16.07 24.50 7.58
CA GLU A 233 16.74 23.92 8.74
C GLU A 233 15.98 22.68 9.23
N ALA A 234 16.70 21.72 9.79
CA ALA A 234 16.08 20.54 10.37
C ALA A 234 15.20 20.91 11.59
N PRO A 235 14.17 20.11 11.90
CA PRO A 235 13.27 20.38 13.02
C PRO A 235 14.00 20.47 14.35
N VAL A 236 13.64 21.46 15.17
CA VAL A 236 14.07 21.53 16.57
C VAL A 236 13.20 20.58 17.38
N LEU A 237 13.81 19.70 18.16
CA LEU A 237 13.08 18.72 18.96
C LEU A 237 12.53 19.34 20.24
N GLU A 238 11.30 18.98 20.57
CA GLU A 238 10.64 19.31 21.83
C GLU A 238 10.86 18.21 22.88
N SER A 239 10.70 18.57 24.16
CA SER A 239 10.96 17.67 25.29
C SER A 239 9.96 16.53 25.46
N GLU A 240 8.73 16.69 24.94
CA GLU A 240 7.70 15.64 24.98
C GLU A 240 7.75 14.77 23.70
N PHE A 241 7.38 15.35 22.56
CA PHE A 241 7.50 14.70 21.27
C PHE A 241 7.58 15.73 20.15
N THR A 242 8.16 15.33 19.02
CA THR A 242 8.16 16.09 17.76
C THR A 242 7.58 15.22 16.67
N ARG A 243 6.69 15.78 15.85
CA ARG A 243 6.17 15.09 14.67
C ARG A 243 6.81 15.69 13.44
N VAL A 244 7.38 14.83 12.61
CA VAL A 244 7.95 15.23 11.33
C VAL A 244 7.17 14.56 10.23
N VAL A 245 6.72 15.35 9.27
CA VAL A 245 6.05 14.86 8.06
C VAL A 245 7.00 15.08 6.90
N MET A 246 7.34 13.99 6.23
CA MET A 246 8.23 14.00 5.09
C MET A 246 7.51 13.50 3.86
N MET A 247 7.89 14.02 2.70
CA MET A 247 7.39 13.59 1.41
C MET A 247 8.57 13.23 0.52
N TRP A 248 8.51 12.01 -0.01
CA TRP A 248 9.27 11.59 -1.17
C TRP A 248 8.43 11.84 -2.40
N ASP A 249 8.95 12.54 -3.41
CA ASP A 249 8.22 12.86 -4.64
C ASP A 249 8.68 12.05 -5.87
N GLY A 250 9.63 11.12 -5.67
CA GLY A 250 10.30 10.36 -6.73
C GLY A 250 11.69 10.89 -7.07
N ILE A 251 12.05 12.07 -6.60
CA ILE A 251 13.32 12.72 -6.92
C ILE A 251 14.05 13.07 -5.64
N GLU A 252 13.37 13.72 -4.70
CA GLU A 252 13.97 14.22 -3.48
C GLU A 252 13.05 14.06 -2.26
N TRP A 253 13.66 14.22 -1.10
CA TRP A 253 12.96 14.30 0.16
C TRP A 253 12.67 15.76 0.50
N THR A 254 11.41 16.06 0.76
CA THR A 254 10.98 17.31 1.37
C THR A 254 10.47 17.04 2.77
N GLY A 255 10.78 17.93 3.71
CA GLY A 255 10.47 17.75 5.12
C GLY A 255 9.81 18.97 5.74
N ASN A 256 8.77 18.72 6.54
CA ASN A 256 8.05 19.71 7.33
C ASN A 256 7.92 19.20 8.78
N ALA A 257 7.99 20.10 9.75
CA ALA A 257 7.76 19.81 11.17
C ALA A 257 6.82 20.86 11.78
#